data_AF-A0A1U7ZCV2-F1
#
_entry.id   AF-A0A1U7ZCV2-F1
#
_cell.length_a   1.000
_cell.length_b   1.000
_cell.length_c   1.000
_cell.angle_alpha   90.00
_cell.angle_beta   90.00
_cell.angle_gamma   90.00
#
_symmetry.space_group_name_H-M   'P 1'
#
loop_
_entity.id
_entity.type
_entity.pdbx_description
1 polymer ?
#
loop_
_entity_poly.entity_id
_entity_poly.type
_entity_poly.pdbx_seq_one_letter_code
_entity_poly.pdbx_strand_id
1 'polypeptide(L)'
;MLLQNRLISLQRPSFFSSSPTFSIKLPIIFSFQKFFSQSPDQVQQNPNHVVSAAKTSKPAVLDTVKFIKKAFFVPPGVEPEEVREDMILPGSNIVLGPYAGHAQIKEVQFVKSSGKAKDCPKDDRPEFAMLGRSNVGKSSLINALVRMKEVALTSKKPGKTQLINHFLVNRSWYIVDLPGYGFANAPESARMDWSSFTKGYFLNRDTLVSVLLLIDASIPPQKIDLDCANWLGRNNIPLTFVFTKCDKVKKSKGKRPDENIKDFQELIRKNYQEPPPWIMTSSVTGLGRNELLLHMSQLRNYWDN
;
A
#
# COMPACT_ATOMS: atom_id res chain seq x y z
N MET A 1 14.10 -5.07 -16.03
CA MET A 1 12.91 -5.46 -16.81
C MET A 1 12.27 -6.80 -16.35
N LEU A 2 13.04 -7.87 -16.09
CA LEU A 2 12.49 -9.14 -15.54
C LEU A 2 12.06 -9.07 -14.05
N LEU A 3 12.66 -8.17 -13.27
CA LEU A 3 12.39 -7.98 -11.83
C LEU A 3 11.18 -7.09 -11.52
N GLN A 4 10.94 -6.04 -12.32
CA GLN A 4 9.73 -5.20 -12.23
C GLN A 4 8.45 -6.05 -12.35
N ASN A 5 8.46 -7.04 -13.24
CA ASN A 5 7.34 -7.95 -13.45
C ASN A 5 6.99 -8.84 -12.24
N ARG A 6 7.93 -9.08 -11.29
CA ARG A 6 7.67 -9.87 -10.07
C ARG A 6 7.07 -9.05 -8.93
N LEU A 7 7.45 -7.79 -8.76
CA LEU A 7 6.75 -6.88 -7.84
C LEU A 7 5.33 -6.59 -8.33
N ILE A 8 5.15 -6.53 -9.65
CA ILE A 8 3.86 -6.34 -10.32
C ILE A 8 2.91 -7.53 -10.12
N SER A 9 3.41 -8.77 -10.14
CA SER A 9 2.52 -9.94 -10.00
C SER A 9 1.85 -10.03 -8.62
N LEU A 10 2.44 -9.43 -7.58
CA LEU A 10 1.94 -9.41 -6.20
C LEU A 10 0.89 -8.32 -5.91
N GLN A 11 0.55 -7.48 -6.90
CA GLN A 11 -0.35 -6.34 -6.69
C GLN A 11 -1.48 -6.25 -7.72
N ARG A 12 -1.75 -7.34 -8.46
CA ARG A 12 -2.73 -7.33 -9.55
C ARG A 12 -4.17 -7.14 -9.03
N PRO A 13 -4.93 -6.20 -9.60
CA PRO A 13 -6.36 -6.14 -9.37
C PRO A 13 -7.10 -7.29 -10.07
N SER A 14 -8.15 -7.81 -9.45
CA SER A 14 -9.00 -8.87 -10.00
C SER A 14 -9.93 -8.31 -11.06
N PHE A 15 -9.51 -8.34 -12.33
CA PHE A 15 -10.42 -8.15 -13.46
C PHE A 15 -10.24 -9.28 -14.47
N PHE A 16 -11.25 -10.15 -14.56
CA PHE A 16 -11.47 -10.99 -15.74
C PHE A 16 -11.94 -10.10 -16.88
N SER A 17 -11.28 -10.22 -18.04
CA SER A 17 -11.81 -9.65 -19.29
C SER A 17 -12.97 -10.51 -19.78
N SER A 18 -14.20 -10.03 -19.65
CA SER A 18 -15.30 -10.32 -20.59
C SER A 18 -16.59 -9.62 -20.17
N SER A 19 -17.13 -8.81 -21.06
CA SER A 19 -18.57 -8.50 -21.14
C SER A 19 -19.07 -8.99 -22.50
N PRO A 20 -20.39 -9.19 -22.74
CA PRO A 20 -21.52 -9.18 -21.80
C PRO A 20 -22.57 -10.32 -22.02
N THR A 21 -23.66 -10.23 -21.24
CA THR A 21 -25.00 -10.84 -21.37
C THR A 21 -25.23 -12.23 -20.76
N PHE A 22 -26.04 -12.30 -19.70
CA PHE A 22 -27.40 -12.87 -19.74
C PHE A 22 -28.12 -12.64 -18.39
N SER A 23 -29.41 -12.30 -18.49
CA SER A 23 -30.37 -12.15 -17.39
C SER A 23 -30.73 -13.49 -16.74
N ILE A 24 -31.14 -13.49 -15.46
CA ILE A 24 -32.46 -13.96 -14.95
C ILE A 24 -32.45 -14.19 -13.42
N LYS A 25 -33.39 -13.47 -12.77
CA LYS A 25 -34.27 -13.76 -11.59
C LYS A 25 -33.75 -14.40 -10.28
N LEU A 26 -34.11 -13.70 -9.19
CA LEU A 26 -34.33 -14.16 -7.80
C LEU A 26 -35.41 -15.28 -7.70
N PRO A 27 -35.42 -16.12 -6.65
CA PRO A 27 -36.17 -15.81 -5.40
C PRO A 27 -35.52 -16.32 -4.07
N ILE A 28 -35.61 -15.57 -2.97
CA ILE A 28 -36.50 -15.70 -1.78
C ILE A 28 -36.04 -16.70 -0.68
N ILE A 29 -35.70 -16.13 0.50
CA ILE A 29 -36.00 -16.49 1.92
C ILE A 29 -35.92 -17.97 2.37
N PHE A 30 -35.18 -18.25 3.45
CA PHE A 30 -35.71 -18.86 4.70
C PHE A 30 -34.75 -18.73 5.90
N SER A 31 -35.35 -18.35 7.03
CA SER A 31 -34.85 -18.33 8.40
C SER A 31 -35.06 -19.67 9.12
N PHE A 32 -34.47 -19.82 10.32
CA PHE A 32 -34.85 -20.61 11.53
C PHE A 32 -33.60 -21.23 12.18
N GLN A 33 -33.11 -20.73 13.33
CA GLN A 33 -33.49 -21.00 14.74
C GLN A 33 -33.07 -22.36 15.32
N LYS A 34 -32.18 -22.26 16.33
CA LYS A 34 -32.01 -23.02 17.60
C LYS A 34 -32.74 -24.36 17.78
N PHE A 35 -32.00 -25.35 18.31
CA PHE A 35 -32.52 -26.35 19.25
C PHE A 35 -31.55 -26.58 20.43
N PHE A 36 -32.13 -26.78 21.61
CA PHE A 36 -31.51 -27.03 22.92
C PHE A 36 -31.69 -28.50 23.33
N SER A 37 -30.71 -29.01 24.11
CA SER A 37 -30.75 -30.03 25.20
C SER A 37 -31.40 -31.41 25.02
N GLN A 38 -30.66 -32.49 25.38
CA GLN A 38 -30.78 -33.26 26.65
C GLN A 38 -29.77 -34.44 26.70
N SER A 39 -29.47 -34.90 27.92
CA SER A 39 -28.36 -35.76 28.40
C SER A 39 -28.81 -37.24 28.65
N PRO A 40 -28.14 -38.09 29.48
CA PRO A 40 -26.86 -38.84 29.36
C PRO A 40 -27.01 -40.39 29.64
N ASP A 41 -25.88 -41.08 29.97
CA ASP A 41 -25.70 -42.47 30.50
C ASP A 41 -25.44 -43.61 29.47
N GLN A 42 -24.56 -44.64 29.63
CA GLN A 42 -23.49 -45.03 30.56
C GLN A 42 -22.62 -46.18 29.92
N VAL A 43 -21.31 -46.22 30.23
CA VAL A 43 -20.42 -47.35 30.64
C VAL A 43 -20.14 -48.61 29.73
N GLN A 44 -18.83 -48.91 29.51
CA GLN A 44 -18.05 -50.19 29.73
C GLN A 44 -17.02 -50.66 28.63
N GLN A 45 -15.72 -50.53 28.97
CA GLN A 45 -14.51 -51.41 28.82
C GLN A 45 -14.09 -52.18 27.51
N ASN A 46 -12.96 -51.72 26.91
CA ASN A 46 -11.70 -52.34 26.35
C ASN A 46 -11.55 -53.86 26.01
N PRO A 47 -10.47 -54.33 25.31
CA PRO A 47 -9.55 -53.72 24.29
C PRO A 47 -9.17 -54.69 23.11
N ASN A 48 -8.62 -54.18 21.99
CA ASN A 48 -7.42 -54.71 21.28
C ASN A 48 -7.21 -54.15 19.86
N HIS A 49 -5.93 -53.83 19.59
CA HIS A 49 -5.22 -53.75 18.30
C HIS A 49 -5.85 -53.00 17.12
N VAL A 50 -5.17 -51.94 16.65
CA VAL A 50 -4.32 -51.94 15.44
C VAL A 50 -3.60 -50.59 15.37
N VAL A 51 -2.27 -50.64 15.25
CA VAL A 51 -1.43 -49.51 14.87
C VAL A 51 -1.82 -49.09 13.46
N SER A 52 -2.37 -47.88 13.29
CA SER A 52 -2.52 -47.26 11.98
C SER A 52 -1.80 -45.93 11.97
N ALA A 53 -0.66 -45.91 11.28
CA ALA A 53 -0.02 -44.70 10.82
C ALA A 53 -0.84 -44.15 9.63
N ALA A 54 -1.47 -43.00 9.79
CA ALA A 54 -1.95 -42.21 8.66
C ALA A 54 -1.92 -40.70 8.96
N LYS A 55 -0.92 -40.05 8.36
CA LYS A 55 -0.97 -38.78 7.63
C LYS A 55 -2.36 -38.10 7.58
N THR A 56 -2.47 -36.87 8.07
CA THR A 56 -2.49 -35.63 7.26
C THR A 56 -2.84 -34.39 8.11
N SER A 57 -1.86 -33.56 8.43
CA SER A 57 -2.02 -32.22 9.05
C SER A 57 -2.04 -31.07 8.02
N LYS A 58 -2.37 -31.34 6.75
CA LYS A 58 -2.36 -30.34 5.65
C LYS A 58 -3.43 -29.22 5.70
N PRO A 59 -4.65 -29.37 6.26
CA PRO A 59 -5.67 -28.33 6.11
C PRO A 59 -5.35 -27.06 6.91
N ALA A 60 -4.85 -27.19 8.15
CA ALA A 60 -4.54 -26.04 9.00
C ALA A 60 -3.44 -25.15 8.41
N VAL A 61 -2.36 -25.76 7.90
CA VAL A 61 -1.23 -25.03 7.30
C VAL A 61 -1.66 -24.24 6.07
N LEU A 62 -2.46 -24.87 5.18
CA LEU A 62 -2.94 -24.20 3.96
C LEU A 62 -3.85 -23.01 4.28
N ASP A 63 -4.69 -23.12 5.31
CA ASP A 63 -5.58 -22.04 5.74
C ASP A 63 -4.82 -20.88 6.39
N THR A 64 -3.79 -21.19 7.19
CA THR A 64 -2.87 -20.18 7.73
C THR A 64 -2.13 -19.44 6.61
N VAL A 65 -1.58 -20.15 5.63
CA VAL A 65 -0.88 -19.56 4.47
C VAL A 65 -1.80 -18.66 3.65
N LYS A 66 -3.03 -19.13 3.38
CA LYS A 66 -4.06 -18.32 2.70
C LYS A 66 -4.42 -17.08 3.50
N PHE A 67 -4.53 -17.18 4.83
CA PHE A 67 -4.81 -16.03 5.69
C PHE A 67 -3.66 -15.01 5.62
N ILE A 68 -2.41 -15.47 5.74
CA ILE A 68 -1.22 -14.61 5.68
C ILE A 68 -1.19 -13.84 4.35
N LYS A 69 -1.36 -14.53 3.22
CA LYS A 69 -1.43 -13.87 1.90
C LYS A 69 -2.60 -12.90 1.75
N LYS A 70 -3.72 -13.11 2.45
CA LYS A 70 -4.88 -12.22 2.40
C LYS A 70 -4.77 -11.00 3.33
N ALA A 71 -3.97 -11.10 4.39
CA ALA A 71 -3.85 -10.06 5.41
C ALA A 71 -2.59 -9.21 5.25
N PHE A 72 -1.47 -9.83 4.88
CA PHE A 72 -0.15 -9.23 4.90
C PHE A 72 0.46 -9.13 3.50
N PHE A 73 1.20 -8.04 3.29
CA PHE A 73 2.13 -7.94 2.19
C PHE A 73 3.40 -8.70 2.56
N VAL A 74 3.62 -9.81 1.87
CA VAL A 74 4.84 -10.64 2.01
C VAL A 74 5.81 -10.23 0.90
N PRO A 75 7.00 -9.69 1.22
CA PRO A 75 7.95 -9.25 0.20
C PRO A 75 8.64 -10.45 -0.48
N PRO A 76 9.30 -10.21 -1.62
CA PRO A 76 10.16 -11.21 -2.24
C PRO A 76 11.22 -11.74 -1.26
N GLY A 77 11.48 -13.05 -1.33
CA GLY A 77 12.46 -13.73 -0.48
C GLY A 77 11.95 -14.11 0.91
N VAL A 78 10.64 -13.99 1.17
CA VAL A 78 9.99 -14.51 2.38
C VAL A 78 8.92 -15.52 1.98
N GLU A 79 9.04 -16.74 2.48
CA GLU A 79 7.98 -17.74 2.31
C GLU A 79 6.84 -17.45 3.31
N PRO A 80 5.56 -17.47 2.88
CA PRO A 80 4.41 -17.18 3.74
C PRO A 80 4.38 -18.02 5.03
N GLU A 81 4.87 -19.25 4.98
CA GLU A 81 4.94 -20.20 6.10
C GLU A 81 5.95 -19.78 7.17
N GLU A 82 6.94 -18.95 6.81
CA GLU A 82 8.01 -18.47 7.70
C GLU A 82 7.66 -17.14 8.38
N VAL A 83 6.53 -16.53 8.00
CA VAL A 83 6.09 -15.24 8.55
C VAL A 83 5.74 -15.38 10.02
N ARG A 84 6.40 -14.58 10.85
CA ARG A 84 6.16 -14.47 12.30
C ARG A 84 5.70 -13.06 12.66
N GLU A 85 5.10 -12.91 13.84
CA GLU A 85 4.58 -11.62 14.31
C GLU A 85 5.67 -10.55 14.47
N ASP A 86 6.87 -10.94 14.92
CA ASP A 86 8.05 -10.07 15.07
C ASP A 86 8.60 -9.55 13.73
N MET A 87 8.19 -10.16 12.61
CA MET A 87 8.58 -9.72 11.27
C MET A 87 7.63 -8.64 10.73
N ILE A 88 6.49 -8.39 11.36
CA ILE A 88 5.51 -7.41 10.86
C ILE A 88 5.90 -6.01 11.35
N LEU A 89 6.07 -5.08 10.41
CA LEU A 89 6.33 -3.69 10.73
C LEU A 89 5.16 -3.10 11.55
N PRO A 90 5.41 -2.52 12.73
CA PRO A 90 4.35 -1.94 13.56
C PRO A 90 3.51 -0.89 12.81
N GLY A 91 2.18 -0.96 12.97
CA GLY A 91 1.26 -0.02 12.33
C GLY A 91 1.15 -0.20 10.80
N SER A 92 1.38 -1.41 10.30
CA SER A 92 1.37 -1.75 8.87
C SER A 92 0.82 -3.18 8.65
N ASN A 93 0.72 -3.60 7.39
CA ASN A 93 0.62 -5.03 7.03
C ASN A 93 1.88 -5.59 6.35
N ILE A 94 3.02 -4.94 6.53
CA ILE A 94 4.24 -5.22 5.78
C ILE A 94 5.12 -6.17 6.57
N VAL A 95 5.48 -7.30 5.96
CA VAL A 95 6.47 -8.22 6.49
C VAL A 95 7.88 -7.75 6.13
N LEU A 96 8.79 -7.82 7.09
CA LEU A 96 10.22 -7.67 6.88
C LEU A 96 10.82 -8.96 6.34
N GLY A 97 11.52 -8.82 5.23
CA GLY A 97 12.25 -9.86 4.54
C GLY A 97 13.75 -9.60 4.51
N PRO A 98 14.50 -10.48 3.83
CA PRO A 98 15.96 -10.50 3.88
C PRO A 98 16.62 -9.26 3.25
N TYR A 99 15.89 -8.53 2.41
CA TYR A 99 16.39 -7.33 1.73
C TYR A 99 16.25 -6.05 2.57
N ALA A 100 15.60 -6.09 3.74
CA ALA A 100 15.48 -4.91 4.61
C ALA A 100 16.83 -4.53 5.22
N GLY A 101 17.35 -3.35 4.89
CA GLY A 101 18.67 -2.92 5.36
C GLY A 101 19.15 -1.63 4.69
N HIS A 102 20.13 -0.95 5.29
CA HIS A 102 20.66 0.34 4.78
C HIS A 102 19.55 1.40 4.58
N ALA A 103 18.63 1.50 5.53
CA ALA A 103 17.48 2.40 5.50
C ALA A 103 17.77 3.85 5.92
N GLN A 104 18.94 4.11 6.52
CA GLN A 104 19.29 5.42 7.06
C GLN A 104 19.48 6.46 5.94
N ILE A 105 18.88 7.64 6.10
CA ILE A 105 19.12 8.81 5.25
C ILE A 105 20.20 9.66 5.92
N LYS A 106 21.33 9.83 5.25
CA LYS A 106 22.49 10.61 5.69
C LYS A 106 22.59 11.96 4.98
N GLU A 107 22.27 11.98 3.69
CA GLU A 107 22.34 13.18 2.85
C GLU A 107 21.15 13.21 1.89
N VAL A 108 20.67 14.43 1.58
CA VAL A 108 19.63 14.67 0.58
C VAL A 108 19.98 15.94 -0.19
N GLN A 109 19.89 15.87 -1.51
CA GLN A 109 20.14 16.99 -2.42
C GLN A 109 18.94 17.20 -3.33
N PHE A 110 18.42 18.43 -3.39
CA PHE A 110 17.49 18.82 -4.45
C PHE A 110 18.24 18.88 -5.78
N VAL A 111 17.80 18.09 -6.77
CA VAL A 111 18.46 18.01 -8.08
C VAL A 111 17.80 18.92 -9.09
N LYS A 112 16.48 18.78 -9.29
CA LYS A 112 15.75 19.55 -10.30
C LYS A 112 14.24 19.48 -10.10
N SER A 113 13.55 20.50 -10.62
CA SER A 113 12.11 20.48 -10.92
C SER A 113 11.88 20.34 -12.43
N SER A 114 11.05 19.37 -12.82
CA SER A 114 10.76 19.07 -14.22
C SER A 114 9.27 19.22 -14.52
N GLY A 115 8.94 19.92 -15.61
CA GLY A 115 7.56 20.10 -16.06
C GLY A 115 7.03 18.94 -16.90
N LYS A 116 7.91 18.12 -17.49
CA LYS A 116 7.57 16.94 -18.31
C LYS A 116 8.45 15.76 -17.92
N ALA A 117 7.91 14.53 -18.08
CA ALA A 117 8.60 13.30 -17.67
C ALA A 117 9.95 13.14 -18.39
N LYS A 118 10.01 13.53 -19.67
CA LYS A 118 11.23 13.52 -20.48
C LYS A 118 12.36 14.43 -19.96
N ASP A 119 12.02 15.43 -19.15
CA ASP A 119 12.97 16.40 -18.58
C ASP A 119 13.46 15.97 -17.18
N CYS A 120 13.01 14.81 -16.69
CA CYS A 120 13.48 14.22 -15.43
C CYS A 120 14.92 13.70 -15.58
N PRO A 121 15.69 13.57 -14.49
CA PRO A 121 17.02 12.95 -14.50
C PRO A 121 17.02 11.57 -15.18
N LYS A 122 18.15 11.16 -15.77
CA LYS A 122 18.29 9.89 -16.50
C LYS A 122 19.54 9.10 -16.05
N ASP A 123 19.86 9.13 -14.76
CA ASP A 123 21.04 8.47 -14.20
C ASP A 123 20.75 7.08 -13.61
N ASP A 124 19.67 6.42 -14.06
CA ASP A 124 19.29 5.03 -13.80
C ASP A 124 19.20 4.61 -12.31
N ARG A 125 18.96 5.58 -11.43
CA ARG A 125 18.82 5.34 -9.99
C ARG A 125 17.39 4.97 -9.61
N PRO A 126 17.17 4.07 -8.63
CA PRO A 126 15.84 3.71 -8.18
C PRO A 126 15.05 4.90 -7.62
N GLU A 127 13.75 4.94 -7.88
CA GLU A 127 12.87 6.07 -7.53
C GLU A 127 11.67 5.63 -6.72
N PHE A 128 11.37 6.39 -5.67
CA PHE A 128 10.11 6.33 -4.94
C PHE A 128 9.30 7.59 -5.18
N ALA A 129 8.17 7.43 -5.87
CA ALA A 129 7.31 8.55 -6.21
C ALA A 129 6.27 8.81 -5.12
N MET A 130 6.25 10.03 -4.59
CA MET A 130 5.27 10.50 -3.62
C MET A 130 4.06 11.05 -4.36
N LEU A 131 2.89 10.43 -4.20
CA LEU A 131 1.64 10.87 -4.81
C LEU A 131 0.55 10.98 -3.75
N GLY A 132 -0.38 11.91 -3.94
CA GLY A 132 -1.58 11.98 -3.11
C GLY A 132 -2.36 13.26 -3.36
N ARG A 133 -3.54 13.37 -2.75
CA ARG A 133 -4.37 14.56 -2.88
C ARG A 133 -3.64 15.81 -2.36
N SER A 134 -3.97 16.97 -2.91
CA SER A 134 -3.53 18.25 -2.33
C SER A 134 -3.83 18.30 -0.82
N ASN A 135 -2.89 18.80 -0.02
CA ASN A 135 -2.95 18.89 1.45
C ASN A 135 -3.04 17.55 2.22
N VAL A 136 -2.78 16.40 1.58
CA VAL A 136 -2.69 15.10 2.25
C VAL A 136 -1.52 15.00 3.25
N GLY A 137 -0.50 15.83 3.09
CA GLY A 137 0.71 15.82 3.93
C GLY A 137 1.99 15.35 3.21
N LYS A 138 2.00 15.33 1.87
CA LYS A 138 3.14 14.90 1.04
C LYS A 138 4.46 15.60 1.38
N SER A 139 4.53 16.93 1.28
CA SER A 139 5.76 17.67 1.61
C SER A 139 6.16 17.51 3.08
N SER A 140 5.17 17.43 3.99
CA SER A 140 5.43 17.18 5.41
C SER A 140 6.03 15.81 5.66
N LEU A 141 5.57 14.78 4.96
CA LEU A 141 6.13 13.43 5.05
C LEU A 141 7.54 13.37 4.45
N ILE A 142 7.79 14.03 3.31
CA ILE A 142 9.15 14.14 2.75
C ILE A 142 10.10 14.73 3.79
N ASN A 143 9.76 15.89 4.37
CA ASN A 143 10.58 16.53 5.39
C ASN A 143 10.77 15.64 6.64
N ALA A 144 9.73 14.92 7.06
CA ALA A 144 9.82 13.98 8.18
C ALA A 144 10.75 12.79 7.88
N LEU A 145 10.72 12.24 6.66
CA LEU A 145 11.60 11.15 6.24
C LEU A 145 13.06 11.60 6.25
N VAL A 146 13.35 12.74 5.62
CA VAL A 146 14.74 13.23 5.46
C VAL A 146 15.30 13.89 6.71
N ARG A 147 14.45 14.27 7.68
CA ARG A 147 14.83 15.00 8.91
C ARG A 147 15.64 16.27 8.66
N MET A 148 15.44 16.88 7.50
CA MET A 148 16.03 18.17 7.11
C MET A 148 14.89 19.18 6.98
N LYS A 149 15.09 20.38 7.52
CA LYS A 149 14.08 21.43 7.45
C LYS A 149 13.93 21.91 6.01
N GLU A 150 12.68 21.96 5.54
CA GLU A 150 12.27 22.66 4.32
C GLU A 150 12.88 22.17 2.99
N VAL A 151 13.30 20.91 2.91
CA VAL A 151 13.70 20.28 1.63
C VAL A 151 12.54 20.28 0.63
N ALA A 152 11.34 19.92 1.09
CA ALA A 152 10.11 20.08 0.34
C ALA A 152 9.28 21.24 0.91
N LEU A 153 8.91 22.19 0.06
CA LEU A 153 8.10 23.34 0.45
C LEU A 153 6.72 22.88 0.94
N THR A 154 6.40 23.17 2.20
CA THR A 154 5.09 22.90 2.81
C THR A 154 4.17 24.13 2.69
N SER A 155 2.96 23.96 2.16
CA SER A 155 1.96 25.04 2.15
C SER A 155 0.59 24.50 2.54
N LYS A 156 -0.21 25.34 3.21
CA LYS A 156 -1.64 25.08 3.44
C LYS A 156 -2.48 25.39 2.19
N LYS A 157 -1.98 26.23 1.28
CA LYS A 157 -2.66 26.56 0.02
C LYS A 157 -2.41 25.42 -0.97
N PRO A 158 -3.47 24.74 -1.46
CA PRO A 158 -3.30 23.65 -2.41
C PRO A 158 -2.80 24.15 -3.79
N GLY A 159 -2.22 23.26 -4.61
CA GLY A 159 -1.78 23.57 -5.98
C GLY A 159 -0.38 24.18 -6.16
N LYS A 160 0.46 24.21 -5.10
CA LYS A 160 1.84 24.75 -5.16
C LYS A 160 2.85 23.85 -5.90
N THR A 161 2.76 22.52 -5.74
CA THR A 161 3.62 21.58 -6.48
C THR A 161 3.01 21.36 -7.87
N GLN A 162 3.54 22.06 -8.88
CA GLN A 162 3.13 21.91 -10.28
C GLN A 162 4.18 21.18 -11.13
N LEU A 163 5.38 21.01 -10.58
CA LEU A 163 6.52 20.34 -11.21
C LEU A 163 6.82 19.03 -10.47
N ILE A 164 7.48 18.11 -11.15
CA ILE A 164 8.08 16.93 -10.51
C ILE A 164 9.41 17.34 -9.89
N ASN A 165 9.56 17.20 -8.57
CA ASN A 165 10.82 17.51 -7.88
C ASN A 165 11.58 16.24 -7.57
N HIS A 166 12.86 16.20 -7.91
CA HIS A 166 13.76 15.08 -7.59
C HIS A 166 14.69 15.44 -6.44
N PHE A 167 14.67 14.62 -5.40
CA PHE A 167 15.56 14.71 -4.25
C PHE A 167 16.46 13.47 -4.24
N LEU A 168 17.74 13.64 -4.55
CA LEU A 168 18.75 12.58 -4.52
C LEU A 168 19.11 12.28 -3.06
N VAL A 169 18.89 11.05 -2.64
CA VAL A 169 19.15 10.57 -1.28
C VAL A 169 20.38 9.69 -1.28
N ASN A 170 21.30 9.94 -0.35
CA ASN A 170 22.54 9.17 -0.17
C ASN A 170 23.32 8.92 -1.49
N ARG A 171 23.24 9.86 -2.43
CA ARG A 171 23.81 9.73 -3.79
C ARG A 171 23.49 8.40 -4.49
N SER A 172 22.35 7.77 -4.17
CA SER A 172 22.03 6.40 -4.60
C SER A 172 20.63 6.25 -5.18
N TRP A 173 19.63 6.95 -4.65
CA TRP A 173 18.22 6.78 -5.07
C TRP A 173 17.44 8.09 -4.93
N TYR A 174 16.25 8.18 -5.55
CA TYR A 174 15.44 9.40 -5.51
C TYR A 174 14.15 9.26 -4.69
N ILE A 175 13.86 10.31 -3.92
CA ILE A 175 12.48 10.66 -3.57
C ILE A 175 11.98 11.60 -4.67
N VAL A 176 10.86 11.25 -5.30
CA VAL A 176 10.26 12.02 -6.38
C VAL A 176 8.94 12.62 -5.91
N ASP A 177 8.88 13.93 -5.75
CA ASP A 177 7.67 14.65 -5.35
C ASP A 177 6.81 14.99 -6.56
N LEU A 178 5.71 14.27 -6.74
CA LEU A 178 4.79 14.51 -7.85
C LEU A 178 3.74 15.58 -7.48
N PRO A 179 3.21 16.31 -8.47
CA PRO A 179 2.02 17.15 -8.28
C PRO A 179 0.84 16.35 -7.72
N GLY A 180 0.19 16.88 -6.69
CA GLY A 180 -0.97 16.23 -6.07
C GLY A 180 -2.26 16.39 -6.87
N TYR A 181 -3.16 15.41 -6.80
CA TYR A 181 -4.48 15.48 -7.46
C TYR A 181 -5.54 16.22 -6.63
N GLY A 182 -6.72 16.39 -7.23
CA GLY A 182 -7.92 16.88 -6.55
C GLY A 182 -7.92 18.39 -6.31
N PHE A 183 -7.19 19.16 -7.10
CA PHE A 183 -7.21 20.61 -7.00
C PHE A 183 -8.54 21.17 -7.51
N ALA A 184 -9.45 21.48 -6.58
CA ALA A 184 -10.80 21.97 -6.85
C ALA A 184 -10.81 23.34 -7.57
N ASN A 185 -9.74 24.12 -7.50
CA ASN A 185 -9.64 25.44 -8.12
C ASN A 185 -8.69 25.49 -9.33
N ALA A 186 -8.25 24.33 -9.85
CA ALA A 186 -7.49 24.31 -11.12
C ALA A 186 -8.44 24.60 -12.29
N PRO A 187 -8.01 25.39 -13.29
CA PRO A 187 -8.61 25.39 -14.61
C PRO A 187 -8.73 23.95 -15.13
N GLU A 188 -9.75 23.67 -15.93
CA GLU A 188 -10.00 22.33 -16.47
C GLU A 188 -8.82 21.79 -17.29
N SER A 189 -8.09 22.66 -17.98
CA SER A 189 -6.81 22.36 -18.64
C SER A 189 -5.75 21.83 -17.66
N ALA A 190 -5.60 22.44 -16.48
CA ALA A 190 -4.65 21.99 -15.45
C ALA A 190 -5.08 20.68 -14.78
N ARG A 191 -6.38 20.38 -14.71
CA ARG A 191 -6.88 19.06 -14.25
C ARG A 191 -6.62 17.97 -15.31
N MET A 192 -6.79 18.30 -16.60
CA MET A 192 -6.45 17.41 -17.72
C MET A 192 -4.94 17.17 -17.81
N ASP A 193 -4.11 18.20 -17.62
CA ASP A 193 -2.64 18.12 -17.65
C ASP A 193 -2.07 17.32 -16.47
N TRP A 194 -2.67 17.42 -15.27
CA TRP A 194 -2.32 16.55 -14.14
C TRP A 194 -2.40 15.07 -14.54
N SER A 195 -3.42 14.73 -15.33
CA SER A 195 -3.66 13.37 -15.77
C SER A 195 -2.71 12.93 -16.89
N SER A 196 -2.31 13.78 -17.85
CA SER A 196 -1.48 13.30 -18.97
C SER A 196 0.00 13.18 -18.58
N PHE A 197 0.55 14.17 -17.88
CA PHE A 197 1.96 14.23 -17.52
C PHE A 197 2.33 13.22 -16.43
N THR A 198 1.53 13.16 -15.36
CA THR A 198 1.81 12.23 -14.24
C THR A 198 1.65 10.78 -14.68
N LYS A 199 0.66 10.48 -15.53
CA LYS A 199 0.53 9.15 -16.14
C LYS A 199 1.69 8.84 -17.07
N GLY A 200 2.11 9.82 -17.88
CA GLY A 200 3.29 9.69 -18.73
C GLY A 200 4.58 9.38 -17.95
N TYR A 201 4.73 9.96 -16.76
CA TYR A 201 5.81 9.59 -15.85
C TYR A 201 5.69 8.11 -15.43
N PHE A 202 4.54 7.68 -14.89
CA PHE A 202 4.38 6.29 -14.43
C PHE A 202 4.54 5.23 -15.52
N LEU A 203 4.06 5.51 -16.74
CA LEU A 203 4.08 4.54 -17.84
C LEU A 203 5.46 4.41 -18.51
N ASN A 204 6.37 5.35 -18.30
CA ASN A 204 7.66 5.39 -19.02
C ASN A 204 8.87 5.49 -18.08
N ARG A 205 8.72 5.24 -16.77
CA ARG A 205 9.79 5.38 -15.79
C ARG A 205 10.24 4.02 -15.27
N ASP A 206 11.18 3.41 -15.99
CA ASP A 206 11.72 2.08 -15.66
C ASP A 206 12.45 2.03 -14.32
N THR A 207 12.93 3.19 -13.84
CA THR A 207 13.57 3.36 -12.52
C THR A 207 12.59 3.44 -11.35
N LEU A 208 11.28 3.51 -11.62
CA LEU A 208 10.26 3.58 -10.56
C LEU A 208 10.17 2.24 -9.82
N VAL A 209 10.53 2.26 -8.54
CA VAL A 209 10.45 1.11 -7.63
C VAL A 209 9.04 0.99 -7.07
N SER A 210 8.49 2.09 -6.55
CA SER A 210 7.14 2.11 -5.99
C SER A 210 6.58 3.53 -5.88
N VAL A 211 5.26 3.65 -6.03
CA VAL A 211 4.49 4.85 -5.70
C VAL A 211 4.05 4.77 -4.26
N LEU A 212 4.52 5.72 -3.44
CA LEU A 212 3.98 5.96 -2.12
C LEU A 212 2.71 6.81 -2.27
N LEU A 213 1.54 6.14 -2.32
CA LEU A 213 0.24 6.81 -2.43
C LEU A 213 -0.25 7.21 -1.04
N LEU A 214 -0.22 8.50 -0.77
CA LEU A 214 -0.61 9.07 0.51
C LEU A 214 -2.12 9.22 0.60
N ILE A 215 -2.66 8.78 1.74
CA ILE A 215 -4.09 8.83 2.08
C ILE A 215 -4.23 9.53 3.43
N ASP A 216 -5.10 10.55 3.52
CA ASP A 216 -5.33 11.27 4.78
C ASP A 216 -6.23 10.42 5.69
N ALA A 217 -5.67 9.84 6.76
CA ALA A 217 -6.43 9.01 7.68
C ALA A 217 -7.41 9.81 8.55
N SER A 218 -7.26 11.14 8.65
CA SER A 218 -8.10 11.98 9.52
C SER A 218 -9.50 12.26 8.96
N ILE A 219 -9.83 11.71 7.79
CA ILE A 219 -11.11 11.90 7.09
C ILE A 219 -11.59 10.57 6.48
N PRO A 220 -12.89 10.45 6.15
CA PRO A 220 -13.40 9.27 5.46
C PRO A 220 -12.72 9.03 4.10
N PRO A 221 -12.64 7.78 3.62
CA PRO A 221 -12.12 7.45 2.29
C PRO A 221 -12.73 8.32 1.19
N GLN A 222 -11.89 8.83 0.30
CA GLN A 222 -12.34 9.71 -0.78
C GLN A 222 -12.34 8.95 -2.10
N LYS A 223 -13.38 9.15 -2.91
CA LYS A 223 -13.49 8.53 -4.24
C LYS A 223 -12.26 8.78 -5.12
N ILE A 224 -11.72 10.00 -5.09
CA ILE A 224 -10.55 10.37 -5.90
C ILE A 224 -9.28 9.61 -5.51
N ASP A 225 -9.12 9.26 -4.23
CA ASP A 225 -8.00 8.44 -3.76
C ASP A 225 -8.15 6.98 -4.26
N LEU A 226 -9.37 6.45 -4.20
CA LEU A 226 -9.70 5.11 -4.73
C LEU A 226 -9.54 5.03 -6.25
N ASP A 227 -9.99 6.04 -6.98
CA ASP A 227 -9.84 6.12 -8.43
C ASP A 227 -8.36 6.14 -8.82
N CYS A 228 -7.53 6.89 -8.09
CA CYS A 228 -6.08 6.92 -8.28
C CYS A 228 -5.43 5.56 -7.99
N ALA A 229 -5.74 4.96 -6.84
CA ALA A 229 -5.26 3.63 -6.48
C ALA A 229 -5.63 2.60 -7.56
N ASN A 230 -6.89 2.54 -7.97
CA ASN A 230 -7.35 1.60 -9.00
C ASN A 230 -6.66 1.85 -10.35
N TRP A 231 -6.40 3.10 -10.72
CA TRP A 231 -5.66 3.42 -11.94
C TRP A 231 -4.22 2.89 -11.89
N LEU A 232 -3.51 3.10 -10.77
CA LEU A 232 -2.15 2.56 -10.57
C LEU A 232 -2.15 1.03 -10.67
N GLY A 233 -3.06 0.36 -9.95
CA GLY A 233 -3.19 -1.10 -9.97
C GLY A 233 -3.49 -1.66 -11.37
N ARG A 234 -4.43 -1.06 -12.12
CA ARG A 234 -4.77 -1.50 -13.50
C ARG A 234 -3.60 -1.35 -14.48
N ASN A 235 -2.73 -0.37 -14.25
CA ASN A 235 -1.55 -0.15 -15.08
C ASN A 235 -0.32 -0.87 -14.53
N ASN A 236 -0.48 -1.78 -13.57
CA ASN A 236 0.61 -2.54 -12.97
C ASN A 236 1.73 -1.63 -12.42
N ILE A 237 1.36 -0.49 -11.85
CA ILE A 237 2.32 0.41 -11.22
C ILE A 237 2.46 0.00 -9.75
N PRO A 238 3.66 -0.42 -9.29
CA PRO A 238 3.85 -0.84 -7.90
C PRO A 238 3.52 0.31 -6.95
N LEU A 239 2.78 0.02 -5.88
CA LEU A 239 2.36 1.03 -4.91
C LEU A 239 2.43 0.56 -3.47
N THR A 240 2.57 1.51 -2.56
CA THR A 240 2.40 1.35 -1.11
C THR A 240 1.47 2.46 -0.61
N PHE A 241 0.41 2.10 0.11
CA PHE A 241 -0.45 3.09 0.75
C PHE A 241 0.22 3.66 1.99
N VAL A 242 0.31 4.99 2.08
CA VAL A 242 0.86 5.67 3.25
C VAL A 242 -0.24 6.49 3.90
N PHE A 243 -0.78 5.98 5.01
CA PHE A 243 -1.82 6.67 5.76
C PHE A 243 -1.19 7.79 6.59
N THR A 244 -1.45 9.04 6.23
CA THR A 244 -0.89 10.21 6.91
C THR A 244 -1.81 10.72 8.01
N LYS A 245 -1.26 11.57 8.89
CA LYS A 245 -1.99 12.28 9.96
C LYS A 245 -2.67 11.34 10.95
N CYS A 246 -2.08 10.17 11.20
CA CYS A 246 -2.59 9.20 12.16
C CYS A 246 -2.56 9.71 13.62
N ASP A 247 -1.89 10.84 13.89
CA ASP A 247 -1.92 11.57 15.17
C ASP A 247 -3.25 12.29 15.45
N LYS A 248 -4.12 12.47 14.44
CA LYS A 248 -5.33 13.26 14.59
C LYS A 248 -6.38 12.54 15.44
N VAL A 249 -6.92 13.27 16.40
CA VAL A 249 -8.05 12.79 17.21
C VAL A 249 -9.36 12.90 16.44
N LYS A 250 -10.35 12.09 16.88
CA LYS A 250 -11.72 12.12 16.39
C LYS A 250 -12.29 13.54 16.49
N LYS A 251 -12.76 14.11 15.38
CA LYS A 251 -13.62 15.31 15.42
C LYS A 251 -15.00 14.91 15.93
N SER A 252 -15.74 15.77 16.63
CA SER A 252 -16.97 15.37 17.37
C SER A 252 -18.00 14.56 16.57
N LYS A 253 -18.05 14.71 15.23
CA LYS A 253 -18.91 13.94 14.31
C LYS A 253 -18.16 13.03 13.30
N GLY A 254 -16.84 12.90 13.38
CA GLY A 254 -16.02 12.09 12.46
C GLY A 254 -15.60 10.74 13.05
N LYS A 255 -15.04 9.87 12.20
CA LYS A 255 -14.35 8.63 12.61
C LYS A 255 -12.91 8.91 13.05
N ARG A 256 -12.35 8.04 13.89
CA ARG A 256 -10.91 8.05 14.21
C ARG A 256 -10.08 7.61 13.00
N PRO A 257 -8.77 7.94 12.94
CA PRO A 257 -7.90 7.49 11.86
C PRO A 257 -7.91 5.99 11.61
N ASP A 258 -7.87 5.18 12.68
CA ASP A 258 -7.89 3.71 12.57
C ASP A 258 -9.18 3.17 11.95
N GLU A 259 -10.32 3.81 12.19
CA GLU A 259 -11.60 3.44 11.58
C GLU A 259 -11.64 3.82 10.09
N ASN A 260 -11.16 5.02 9.72
CA ASN A 260 -11.09 5.44 8.31
C ASN A 260 -10.13 4.55 7.49
N ILE A 261 -9.03 4.10 8.10
CA ILE A 261 -8.08 3.17 7.49
C ILE A 261 -8.78 1.83 7.19
N LYS A 262 -9.53 1.29 8.15
CA LYS A 262 -10.31 0.05 7.95
C LYS A 262 -11.33 0.20 6.81
N ASP A 263 -12.09 1.30 6.80
CA ASP A 263 -13.04 1.59 5.71
C ASP A 263 -12.33 1.65 4.35
N PHE A 264 -11.16 2.32 4.27
CA PHE A 264 -10.39 2.40 3.03
C PHE A 264 -9.92 1.02 2.58
N GLN A 265 -9.40 0.20 3.49
CA GLN A 265 -8.95 -1.15 3.20
C GLN A 265 -10.08 -2.06 2.70
N GLU A 266 -11.27 -1.97 3.29
CA GLU A 266 -12.45 -2.71 2.82
C GLU A 266 -12.84 -2.32 1.38
N LEU A 267 -12.73 -1.05 1.03
CA LEU A 267 -12.98 -0.58 -0.34
C LEU A 267 -11.91 -1.06 -1.31
N ILE A 268 -10.63 -1.04 -0.91
CA ILE A 268 -9.50 -1.55 -1.72
C ILE A 268 -9.61 -3.06 -1.95
N ARG A 269 -9.94 -3.86 -0.92
CA ARG A 269 -10.07 -5.32 -1.04
C ARG A 269 -11.07 -5.79 -2.10
N LYS A 270 -12.04 -4.95 -2.48
CA LYS A 270 -12.98 -5.25 -3.56
C LYS A 270 -12.34 -5.30 -4.94
N ASN A 271 -11.21 -4.60 -5.12
CA ASN A 271 -10.55 -4.44 -6.41
C ASN A 271 -9.18 -5.13 -6.49
N TYR A 272 -8.57 -5.48 -5.36
CA TYR A 272 -7.23 -6.07 -5.30
C TYR A 272 -7.30 -7.54 -4.87
N GLN A 273 -6.60 -8.43 -5.59
CA GLN A 273 -6.53 -9.86 -5.27
C GLN A 273 -5.71 -10.12 -4.00
N GLU A 274 -4.57 -9.45 -3.91
CA GLU A 274 -3.65 -9.47 -2.78
C GLU A 274 -3.65 -8.10 -2.10
N PRO A 275 -3.50 -8.04 -0.76
CA PRO A 275 -3.52 -6.78 -0.04
C PRO A 275 -2.28 -5.96 -0.41
N PRO A 276 -2.44 -4.75 -0.98
CA PRO A 276 -1.29 -3.88 -1.21
C PRO A 276 -0.62 -3.53 0.13
N PRO A 277 0.70 -3.28 0.14
CA PRO A 277 1.39 -2.85 1.34
C PRO A 277 0.82 -1.51 1.80
N TRP A 278 0.62 -1.37 3.10
CA TRP A 278 0.18 -0.11 3.70
C TRP A 278 0.85 0.12 5.04
N ILE A 279 1.02 1.39 5.41
CA ILE A 279 1.65 1.81 6.66
C ILE A 279 1.05 3.09 7.22
N MET A 280 0.89 3.15 8.54
CA MET A 280 0.46 4.33 9.29
C MET A 280 1.62 5.27 9.54
N THR A 281 1.41 6.57 9.31
CA THR A 281 2.43 7.60 9.51
C THR A 281 1.88 8.86 10.17
N SER A 282 2.76 9.57 10.87
CA SER A 282 2.54 10.95 11.29
C SER A 282 3.82 11.75 11.18
N SER A 283 3.79 12.83 10.38
CA SER A 283 4.89 13.80 10.33
C SER A 283 5.03 14.64 11.61
N VAL A 284 4.04 14.60 12.51
CA VAL A 284 4.04 15.33 13.78
C VAL A 284 4.72 14.50 14.87
N THR A 285 4.31 13.23 15.03
CA THR A 285 4.82 12.37 16.09
C THR A 285 6.02 11.52 15.67
N GLY A 286 6.28 11.41 14.36
CA GLY A 286 7.31 10.54 13.81
C GLY A 286 6.87 9.08 13.65
N LEU A 287 5.60 8.76 13.95
CA LEU A 287 5.01 7.43 13.76
C LEU A 287 5.28 6.91 12.34
N GLY A 288 5.70 5.64 12.24
CA GLY A 288 5.86 4.91 10.98
C GLY A 288 7.04 5.34 10.12
N ARG A 289 7.85 6.31 10.56
CA ARG A 289 8.96 6.83 9.76
C ARG A 289 10.03 5.76 9.52
N ASN A 290 10.47 5.10 10.59
CA ASN A 290 11.58 4.13 10.49
C ASN A 290 11.12 2.88 9.74
N GLU A 291 9.89 2.46 10.01
CA GLU A 291 9.21 1.34 9.38
C GLU A 291 9.04 1.60 7.88
N LEU A 292 8.60 2.81 7.47
CA LEU A 292 8.51 3.17 6.05
C LEU A 292 9.89 3.18 5.39
N LEU A 293 10.93 3.70 6.05
CA LEU A 293 12.29 3.66 5.51
C LEU A 293 12.82 2.23 5.35
N LEU A 294 12.52 1.34 6.29
CA LEU A 294 12.86 -0.09 6.19
C LEU A 294 12.16 -0.75 5.01
N HIS A 295 10.85 -0.54 4.85
CA HIS A 295 10.10 -1.04 3.70
C HIS A 295 10.64 -0.52 2.36
N MET A 296 10.90 0.80 2.28
CA MET A 296 11.52 1.38 1.08
C MET A 296 12.89 0.76 0.79
N SER A 297 13.71 0.53 1.83
CA SER A 297 15.02 -0.10 1.66
C SER A 297 14.92 -1.54 1.17
N GLN A 298 13.93 -2.29 1.65
CA GLN A 298 13.65 -3.65 1.20
C GLN A 298 13.29 -3.70 -0.28
N LEU A 299 12.38 -2.81 -0.71
CA LEU A 299 12.00 -2.73 -2.12
C LEU A 299 13.16 -2.30 -3.02
N ARG A 300 13.95 -1.31 -2.58
CA ARG A 300 15.13 -0.83 -3.31
C ARG A 300 16.19 -1.90 -3.44
N ASN A 301 16.58 -2.54 -2.34
CA ASN A 301 17.63 -3.55 -2.34
C ASN A 301 17.20 -4.77 -3.17
N TYR A 302 15.91 -5.13 -3.20
CA TYR A 302 15.41 -6.15 -4.12
C TYR A 302 15.42 -5.70 -5.59
N TRP A 303 15.19 -4.41 -5.87
CA TRP A 303 15.26 -3.86 -7.22
C TRP A 303 16.69 -3.86 -7.78
N ASP A 304 17.70 -3.70 -6.91
CA ASP A 304 19.13 -3.74 -7.27
C ASP A 304 19.68 -5.18 -7.51
N ASN A 305 18.97 -6.22 -7.08
CA ASN A 305 19.35 -7.64 -7.25
C ASN A 305 18.79 -8.23 -8.54
#